data_AF-A0A9P7D5C2-F1
#
_entry.id   AF-A0A9P7D5C2-F1
#
_cell.length_a   1.000
_cell.length_b   1.000
_cell.length_c   1.000
_cell.angle_alpha   90.00
_cell.angle_beta   90.00
_cell.angle_gamma   90.00
#
_symmetry.space_group_name_H-M   'P 1'
#
loop_
_entity.id
_entity.type
_entity.pdbx_description
1 polymer ?
#
loop_
_entity_poly.entity_id
_entity_poly.type
_entity_poly.pdbx_seq_one_letter_code
_entity_poly.pdbx_strand_id
1 'polypeptide(L)'
;MGSADYHDTAAIVATNAVREVLNAHKAAASCTANKKLVVCAALDKCTGQELSCEECDMLLKLNVGGLKSSSPLPGHVTLYEGMPIVLRLHNLSTDLGITNGLQGVVRTIWTDICPAGFTYATCVLVHFPDSKIHLTGLPPAHYPIILPHGPLPPWSVLVQLFLKS
;
A
#
# COMPACT_ATOMS: atom_id res chain seq x y z
N MET A 1 -37.50 6.28 0.55
CA MET A 1 -37.18 6.17 1.99
C MET A 1 -35.85 5.45 2.09
N GLY A 2 -34.87 6.08 2.74
CA GLY A 2 -33.44 5.91 2.48
C GLY A 2 -32.87 4.53 2.80
N SER A 3 -32.15 3.98 1.82
CA SER A 3 -31.13 2.95 2.04
C SER A 3 -29.93 3.63 2.71
N ALA A 4 -29.77 3.41 4.01
CA ALA A 4 -28.58 3.86 4.73
C ALA A 4 -27.35 3.15 4.17
N ASP A 5 -26.52 3.87 3.44
CA ASP A 5 -25.20 3.44 2.98
C ASP A 5 -24.32 3.06 4.17
N TYR A 6 -24.14 1.75 4.39
CA TYR A 6 -23.31 1.19 5.47
C TYR A 6 -21.81 1.18 5.11
N HIS A 7 -21.34 2.11 4.27
CA HIS A 7 -20.05 2.02 3.58
C HIS A 7 -18.90 2.83 4.19
N ASP A 8 -19.10 3.50 5.32
CA ASP A 8 -18.09 4.43 5.86
C ASP A 8 -17.85 4.34 7.38
N THR A 9 -18.00 3.15 7.97
CA THR A 9 -17.67 2.96 9.38
C THR A 9 -16.17 2.91 9.57
N ALA A 10 -15.68 3.77 10.47
CA ALA A 10 -14.32 3.74 10.96
C ALA A 10 -14.21 3.03 12.33
N ALA A 11 -13.26 2.13 12.49
CA ALA A 11 -12.91 1.30 13.63
C ALA A 11 -11.56 1.73 14.19
N ILE A 12 -11.57 2.27 15.40
CA ILE A 12 -10.35 2.63 16.12
C ILE A 12 -9.88 1.41 16.91
N VAL A 13 -8.62 1.05 16.76
CA VAL A 13 -8.02 -0.12 17.42
C VAL A 13 -6.76 0.23 18.19
N ALA A 14 -6.50 -0.54 19.25
CA ALA A 14 -5.42 -0.26 20.18
C ALA A 14 -4.01 -0.48 19.62
N THR A 15 -3.84 -1.36 18.61
CA THR A 15 -2.52 -1.71 18.07
C THR A 15 -2.49 -1.73 16.54
N ASN A 16 -1.30 -1.47 15.97
CA ASN A 16 -1.07 -1.57 14.53
C ASN A 16 -1.30 -2.99 14.00
N ALA A 17 -0.93 -4.02 14.77
CA ALA A 17 -1.12 -5.41 14.39
C ALA A 17 -2.62 -5.75 14.21
N VAL A 18 -3.49 -5.30 15.13
CA VAL A 18 -4.94 -5.51 14.99
C VAL A 18 -5.48 -4.74 13.78
N ARG A 19 -5.00 -3.51 13.56
CA ARG A 19 -5.40 -2.69 12.40
C ARG A 19 -5.04 -3.37 11.07
N GLU A 20 -3.86 -3.96 10.98
CA GLU A 20 -3.39 -4.67 9.79
C GLU A 20 -4.25 -5.90 9.49
N VAL A 21 -4.55 -6.71 10.52
CA VAL A 21 -5.42 -7.89 10.37
C VAL A 21 -6.83 -7.49 9.92
N LEU A 22 -7.44 -6.49 10.56
CA LEU A 22 -8.77 -6.02 10.18
C LEU A 22 -8.79 -5.47 8.75
N ASN A 23 -7.74 -4.74 8.37
CA ASN A 23 -7.62 -4.21 7.02
C ASN A 23 -7.43 -5.32 5.98
N ALA A 24 -6.62 -6.34 6.27
CA ALA A 24 -6.49 -7.50 5.39
C ALA A 24 -7.84 -8.22 5.20
N HIS A 25 -8.61 -8.43 6.28
CA HIS A 25 -9.93 -9.04 6.20
C HIS A 25 -10.92 -8.17 5.41
N LYS A 26 -10.93 -6.84 5.64
CA LYS A 26 -11.80 -5.91 4.92
C LYS A 26 -11.43 -5.85 3.44
N ALA A 27 -10.15 -5.91 3.10
CA ALA A 27 -9.70 -5.97 1.71
C ALA A 27 -10.19 -7.25 1.02
N ALA A 28 -9.99 -8.41 1.65
CA ALA A 28 -10.46 -9.69 1.13
C ALA A 28 -11.98 -9.74 0.97
N ALA A 29 -12.74 -9.22 1.95
CA ALA A 29 -14.20 -9.17 1.90
C ALA A 29 -14.75 -8.18 0.86
N SER A 30 -13.99 -7.13 0.53
CA SER A 30 -14.37 -6.12 -0.46
C SER A 30 -14.16 -6.58 -1.91
N CYS A 31 -13.47 -7.72 -2.09
CA CYS A 31 -13.23 -8.29 -3.40
C CYS A 31 -14.47 -9.06 -3.87
N THR A 32 -15.01 -8.63 -5.00
CA THR A 32 -16.13 -9.28 -5.70
C THR A 32 -15.63 -9.79 -7.06
N ALA A 33 -16.49 -10.41 -7.87
CA ALA A 33 -16.11 -10.93 -9.18
C ALA A 33 -15.37 -9.91 -10.09
N ASN A 34 -15.63 -8.62 -9.91
CA ASN A 34 -15.01 -7.53 -10.69
C ASN A 34 -13.86 -6.80 -9.97
N LYS A 35 -13.55 -7.14 -8.71
CA LYS A 35 -12.46 -6.53 -7.93
C LYS A 35 -11.49 -7.62 -7.51
N LYS A 36 -10.40 -7.75 -8.25
CA LYS A 36 -9.35 -8.73 -7.96
C LYS A 36 -8.46 -8.23 -6.83
N LEU A 37 -8.28 -9.05 -5.80
CA LEU A 37 -7.27 -8.82 -4.77
C LEU A 37 -5.88 -9.11 -5.36
N VAL A 38 -4.96 -8.18 -5.19
CA VAL A 38 -3.55 -8.31 -5.55
C VAL A 38 -2.74 -8.36 -4.26
N VAL A 39 -1.97 -9.42 -4.08
CA VAL A 39 -1.04 -9.57 -2.94
C VAL A 39 0.34 -9.18 -3.44
N CYS A 40 0.88 -8.10 -2.89
CA CYS A 40 2.20 -7.59 -3.25
C CYS A 40 3.18 -7.84 -2.09
N ALA A 41 4.26 -8.54 -2.37
CA ALA A 41 5.39 -8.69 -1.47
C ALA A 41 6.18 -7.38 -1.39
N ALA A 42 6.71 -7.09 -0.21
CA ALA A 42 7.73 -6.06 -0.02
C ALA A 42 9.01 -6.48 -0.76
N LEU A 43 9.68 -5.51 -1.38
CA LEU A 43 10.94 -5.75 -2.07
C LEU A 43 12.09 -5.19 -1.23
N ASP A 44 12.59 -6.02 -0.32
CA ASP A 44 13.72 -5.66 0.54
C ASP A 44 15.04 -6.02 -0.15
N LYS A 45 16.08 -5.20 0.10
CA LYS A 45 17.44 -5.50 -0.31
C LYS A 45 18.26 -5.91 0.91
N CYS A 46 18.68 -7.16 0.96
CA CYS A 46 19.71 -7.59 1.87
C CYS A 46 21.08 -7.21 1.30
N THR A 47 21.85 -6.41 2.05
CA THR A 47 23.20 -6.04 1.64
C THR A 47 24.11 -7.27 1.66
N GLY A 48 24.67 -7.63 0.50
CA GLY A 48 25.82 -8.53 0.39
C GLY A 48 25.53 -9.98 0.03
N GLN A 49 24.26 -10.43 -0.02
CA GLN A 49 23.92 -11.80 -0.42
C GLN A 49 22.56 -11.85 -1.11
N GLU A 50 22.47 -12.57 -2.24
CA GLU A 50 21.19 -12.94 -2.83
C GLU A 50 20.51 -13.95 -1.91
N LEU A 51 19.30 -13.63 -1.46
CA LEU A 51 18.50 -14.54 -0.64
C LEU A 51 17.89 -15.63 -1.50
N SER A 52 17.83 -16.84 -0.96
CA SER A 52 17.02 -17.91 -1.53
C SER A 52 15.52 -17.58 -1.44
N CYS A 53 14.71 -18.28 -2.23
CA CYS A 53 13.25 -18.11 -2.20
C CYS A 53 12.66 -18.40 -0.81
N GLU A 54 13.22 -19.38 -0.09
CA GLU A 54 12.79 -19.77 1.26
C GLU A 54 13.11 -18.69 2.30
N GLU A 55 14.30 -18.08 2.22
CA GLU A 55 14.68 -16.97 3.09
C GLU A 55 13.83 -15.73 2.84
N CYS A 56 13.55 -15.43 1.57
CA CYS A 56 12.61 -14.37 1.19
C CYS A 56 11.22 -14.62 1.80
N ASP A 57 10.66 -15.82 1.63
CA ASP A 57 9.35 -16.19 2.21
C ASP A 57 9.33 -16.04 3.74
N MET A 58 10.41 -16.48 4.40
CA MET A 58 10.56 -16.37 5.86
C MET A 58 10.58 -14.91 6.32
N LEU A 59 11.34 -14.04 5.64
CA LEU A 59 11.42 -12.62 5.98
C LEU A 59 10.09 -11.90 5.74
N LEU A 60 9.40 -12.20 4.64
CA LEU A 60 8.10 -11.60 4.32
C LEU A 60 7.00 -12.01 5.31
N LYS A 61 7.14 -13.16 5.97
CA LYS A 61 6.25 -13.65 7.03
C LYS A 61 6.65 -13.18 8.43
N LEU A 62 7.84 -12.62 8.59
CA LEU A 62 8.33 -12.19 9.89
C LEU A 62 7.53 -10.99 10.40
N ASN A 63 6.80 -11.18 11.50
CA ASN A 63 6.07 -10.09 12.13
C ASN A 63 7.03 -9.24 12.98
N VAL A 64 7.58 -8.21 12.35
CA VAL A 64 8.46 -7.22 12.99
C VAL A 64 7.71 -6.14 13.79
N GLY A 65 6.38 -6.25 13.92
CA GLY A 65 5.52 -5.29 14.63
C GLY A 65 5.87 -5.10 16.12
N GLY A 66 6.64 -6.01 16.71
CA GLY A 66 7.16 -5.91 18.09
C GLY A 66 8.58 -5.33 18.23
N LEU A 67 9.30 -5.11 17.11
CA LEU A 67 10.64 -4.52 17.15
C LEU A 67 10.54 -2.99 17.26
N LYS A 68 11.39 -2.38 18.11
CA LYS A 68 11.47 -0.93 18.35
C LYS A 68 12.02 -0.12 17.14
N SER A 69 11.82 -0.59 15.91
CA SER A 69 12.09 0.17 14.70
C SER A 69 10.94 1.15 14.44
N SER A 70 11.26 2.35 13.95
CA SER A 70 10.36 3.53 13.92
C SER A 70 9.09 3.42 13.07
N SER A 71 8.90 2.36 12.26
CA SER A 71 7.63 2.05 11.61
C SER A 71 7.78 0.74 10.80
N PRO A 72 7.57 -0.44 11.40
CA PRO A 72 7.65 -1.68 10.63
C PRO A 72 6.55 -1.68 9.56
N LEU A 73 6.96 -1.86 8.30
CA LEU A 73 6.06 -2.11 7.19
C LEU A 73 5.80 -3.62 7.09
N PRO A 74 4.61 -4.04 6.65
CA PRO A 74 4.30 -5.45 6.50
C PRO A 74 5.08 -6.03 5.31
N GLY A 75 5.51 -7.30 5.44
CA GLY A 75 6.15 -8.01 4.33
C GLY A 75 5.19 -8.25 3.15
N HIS A 76 3.88 -8.19 3.35
CA HIS A 76 2.89 -8.23 2.28
C HIS A 76 1.86 -7.10 2.44
N VAL A 77 1.49 -6.48 1.32
CA VAL A 77 0.35 -5.56 1.24
C VAL A 77 -0.67 -6.10 0.26
N THR A 78 -1.94 -6.07 0.64
CA THR A 78 -3.05 -6.49 -0.23
C THR A 78 -3.76 -5.26 -0.77
N LEU A 79 -3.93 -5.20 -2.08
CA LEU A 79 -4.49 -4.06 -2.81
C LEU A 79 -5.59 -4.51 -3.76
N TYR A 80 -6.56 -3.64 -4.00
CA TYR A 80 -7.56 -3.83 -5.05
C TYR A 80 -7.97 -2.48 -5.64
N GLU A 81 -8.48 -2.48 -6.86
CA GLU A 81 -8.97 -1.24 -7.49
C GLU A 81 -10.27 -0.75 -6.82
N GLY A 82 -10.29 0.52 -6.48
CA GLY A 82 -11.33 1.14 -5.66
C GLY A 82 -11.08 1.05 -4.15
N MET A 83 -9.92 0.54 -3.71
CA MET A 83 -9.55 0.49 -2.31
C MET A 83 -9.31 1.90 -1.74
N PRO A 84 -9.96 2.28 -0.62
CA PRO A 84 -9.62 3.51 0.09
C PRO A 84 -8.29 3.35 0.82
N ILE A 85 -7.46 4.38 0.75
CA ILE A 85 -6.08 4.33 1.23
C ILE A 85 -5.69 5.63 1.92
N VAL A 86 -4.72 5.55 2.83
CA VAL A 86 -4.11 6.71 3.49
C VAL A 86 -2.61 6.72 3.22
N LEU A 87 -2.08 7.83 2.70
CA LEU A 87 -0.64 8.01 2.54
C LEU A 87 0.02 8.08 3.91
N ARG A 88 1.07 7.27 4.15
CA ARG A 88 1.82 7.27 5.41
C ARG A 88 3.32 7.47 5.21
N LEU A 89 4.01 7.70 6.34
CA LEU A 89 5.45 7.82 6.52
C LEU A 89 6.02 9.16 6.07
N HIS A 90 5.95 9.46 4.78
CA HIS A 90 6.62 10.62 4.20
C HIS A 90 5.72 11.38 3.25
N ASN A 91 6.01 12.66 3.07
CA ASN A 91 5.39 13.48 2.04
C ASN A 91 6.00 13.08 0.68
N LEU A 92 5.16 12.79 -0.32
CA LEU A 92 5.64 12.48 -1.67
C LEU A 92 5.91 13.76 -2.45
N SER A 93 5.03 14.76 -2.30
CA SER A 93 5.20 16.08 -2.91
C SER A 93 4.40 17.11 -2.13
N THR A 94 5.08 17.96 -1.37
CA THR A 94 4.44 19.05 -0.63
C THR A 94 3.81 20.08 -1.56
N ASP A 95 4.47 20.36 -2.68
CA ASP A 95 4.02 21.38 -3.66
C ASP A 95 2.73 20.96 -4.35
N LEU A 96 2.52 19.65 -4.54
CA LEU A 96 1.31 19.07 -5.11
C LEU A 96 0.28 18.67 -4.03
N GLY A 97 0.56 18.97 -2.76
CA GLY A 97 -0.31 18.65 -1.63
C GLY A 97 -0.42 17.15 -1.32
N ILE A 98 0.52 16.33 -1.80
CA ILE A 98 0.57 14.88 -1.56
C ILE A 98 1.43 14.61 -0.33
N THR A 99 0.79 14.72 0.84
CA THR A 99 1.43 14.66 2.15
C THR A 99 0.96 13.47 2.99
N ASN A 100 1.77 13.11 3.99
CA ASN A 100 1.41 12.07 4.96
C ASN A 100 0.06 12.40 5.62
N GLY A 101 -0.83 11.40 5.70
CA GLY A 101 -2.20 11.52 6.18
C GLY A 101 -3.24 11.73 5.07
N LEU A 102 -2.82 12.06 3.84
CA LEU A 102 -3.74 12.30 2.73
C LEU A 102 -4.48 11.02 2.33
N GLN A 103 -5.80 11.14 2.14
CA GLN A 103 -6.66 10.02 1.78
C GLN A 103 -6.84 9.95 0.26
N GLY A 104 -6.90 8.73 -0.27
CA GLY A 104 -7.11 8.50 -1.68
C GLY A 104 -7.84 7.19 -1.96
N VAL A 105 -7.96 6.89 -3.26
CA VAL A 105 -8.56 5.67 -3.77
C VAL A 105 -7.65 5.07 -4.84
N VAL A 106 -7.32 3.79 -4.71
CA VAL A 106 -6.56 3.05 -5.72
C VAL A 106 -7.38 2.99 -7.01
N ARG A 107 -6.77 3.37 -8.13
CA ARG A 107 -7.40 3.33 -9.46
C ARG A 107 -6.84 2.23 -10.33
N THR A 108 -5.54 2.04 -10.31
CA THR A 108 -4.87 1.03 -11.11
C THR A 108 -3.63 0.54 -10.36
N ILE A 109 -3.37 -0.76 -10.48
CA ILE A 109 -2.22 -1.42 -9.86
C ILE A 109 -1.42 -2.06 -10.98
N TRP A 110 -0.15 -1.67 -11.10
CA TRP A 110 0.81 -2.36 -11.96
C TRP A 110 1.73 -3.21 -11.10
N THR A 111 1.93 -4.45 -11.54
CA THR A 111 2.71 -5.45 -10.84
C THR A 111 3.71 -6.12 -11.75
N ASP A 112 4.71 -6.72 -11.15
CA ASP A 112 5.67 -7.60 -11.81
C ASP A 112 6.09 -8.72 -10.85
N ILE A 113 6.88 -9.69 -11.32
CA ILE A 113 7.30 -10.87 -10.58
C ILE A 113 8.78 -10.76 -10.26
N CYS A 114 9.16 -10.84 -8.98
CA CYS A 114 10.55 -10.79 -8.58
C CYS A 114 11.26 -12.13 -8.87
N PRO A 115 12.61 -12.19 -8.86
CA PRO A 115 13.35 -13.43 -9.09
C PRO A 115 12.96 -14.59 -8.15
N ALA A 116 12.50 -14.27 -6.93
CA ALA A 116 12.02 -15.26 -5.96
C ALA A 116 10.58 -15.76 -6.23
N GLY A 117 9.92 -15.29 -7.30
CA GLY A 117 8.58 -15.73 -7.71
C GLY A 117 7.43 -14.98 -7.06
N PHE A 118 7.70 -13.98 -6.20
CA PHE A 118 6.65 -13.18 -5.58
C PHE A 118 6.18 -12.05 -6.49
N THR A 119 4.88 -11.79 -6.47
CA THR A 119 4.30 -10.59 -7.11
C THR A 119 4.62 -9.38 -6.25
N TYR A 120 5.09 -8.29 -6.86
CA TYR A 120 5.29 -7.01 -6.19
C TYR A 120 4.70 -5.89 -7.05
N ALA A 121 4.34 -4.77 -6.43
CA ALA A 121 3.82 -3.61 -7.16
C ALA A 121 4.98 -2.78 -7.73
N THR A 122 4.89 -2.41 -9.01
CA THR A 122 5.83 -1.49 -9.67
C THR A 122 5.33 -0.06 -9.59
N CYS A 123 4.01 0.12 -9.72
CA CYS A 123 3.35 1.40 -9.60
C CYS A 123 1.90 1.23 -9.14
N VAL A 124 1.40 2.18 -8.36
CA VAL A 124 -0.02 2.28 -7.99
C VAL A 124 -0.51 3.67 -8.36
N LEU A 125 -1.51 3.76 -9.22
CA LEU A 125 -2.20 5.03 -9.50
C LEU A 125 -3.24 5.27 -8.43
N VAL A 126 -3.14 6.41 -7.73
CA VAL A 126 -4.07 6.78 -6.68
C VAL A 126 -4.75 8.09 -7.03
N HIS A 127 -6.06 8.13 -6.85
CA HIS A 127 -6.87 9.33 -6.92
C HIS A 127 -6.98 9.95 -5.52
N PHE A 128 -6.46 11.16 -5.35
CA PHE A 128 -6.49 11.96 -4.13
C PHE A 128 -7.48 13.11 -4.30
N PRO A 129 -8.78 12.93 -3.97
CA PRO A 129 -9.83 13.91 -4.29
C PRO A 129 -9.57 15.31 -3.73
N ASP A 130 -8.88 15.40 -2.59
CA ASP A 130 -8.55 16.67 -1.92
C ASP A 130 -7.24 17.30 -2.42
N SER A 131 -6.53 16.64 -3.34
CA SER A 131 -5.30 17.17 -3.95
C SER A 131 -5.62 18.05 -5.16
N LYS A 132 -4.83 19.13 -5.30
CA LYS A 132 -4.86 20.02 -6.48
C LYS A 132 -3.97 19.53 -7.62
N ILE A 133 -3.48 18.28 -7.57
CA ILE A 133 -2.53 17.80 -8.56
C ILE A 133 -3.15 17.72 -9.96
N HIS A 134 -2.37 18.18 -10.93
CA HIS A 134 -2.66 18.03 -12.34
C HIS A 134 -1.38 17.62 -13.07
N LEU A 135 -1.26 16.32 -13.38
CA LEU A 135 -0.14 15.78 -14.16
C LEU A 135 -0.58 15.62 -15.61
N THR A 136 0.20 16.14 -16.54
CA THR A 136 -0.05 16.00 -17.98
C THR A 136 -0.18 14.52 -18.35
N GLY A 137 -1.28 14.16 -19.03
CA GLY A 137 -1.55 12.78 -19.43
C GLY A 137 -2.26 11.93 -18.37
N LEU A 138 -2.56 12.47 -17.19
CA LEU A 138 -3.39 11.82 -16.18
C LEU A 138 -4.66 12.64 -15.89
N PRO A 139 -5.75 12.01 -15.44
CA PRO A 139 -6.91 12.75 -14.98
C PRO A 139 -6.55 13.62 -13.75
N PRO A 140 -7.31 14.70 -13.49
CA PRO A 140 -7.10 15.54 -12.31
C PRO A 140 -7.08 14.73 -11.01
N ALA A 141 -6.32 15.19 -10.02
CA ALA A 141 -6.23 14.54 -8.70
C ALA A 141 -5.62 13.12 -8.71
N HIS A 142 -5.02 12.65 -9.82
CA HIS A 142 -4.35 11.35 -9.87
C HIS A 142 -2.83 11.49 -9.72
N TYR A 143 -2.25 10.63 -8.90
CA TYR A 143 -0.80 10.57 -8.64
C TYR A 143 -0.29 9.14 -8.82
N PRO A 144 0.76 8.93 -9.64
CA PRO A 144 1.42 7.63 -9.74
C PRO A 144 2.41 7.46 -8.58
N ILE A 145 2.15 6.49 -7.71
CA ILE A 145 3.10 6.07 -6.68
C ILE A 145 4.02 5.05 -7.34
N ILE A 146 5.22 5.48 -7.71
CA ILE A 146 6.23 4.62 -8.32
C ILE A 146 7.03 3.96 -7.20
N LEU A 147 7.07 2.64 -7.20
CA LEU A 147 7.83 1.85 -6.24
C LEU A 147 9.22 1.62 -6.86
N PRO A 148 10.31 2.06 -6.21
CA PRO A 148 11.61 2.17 -6.87
C PRO A 148 12.16 0.81 -7.34
N HIS A 149 12.48 0.73 -8.63
CA HIS A 149 13.41 -0.25 -9.21
C HIS A 149 14.81 0.35 -9.25
N GLY A 150 15.75 -0.14 -8.43
CA GLY A 150 17.17 0.23 -8.59
C GLY A 150 17.81 0.93 -7.37
N PRO A 151 19.06 1.44 -7.50
CA PRO A 151 20.04 1.62 -6.42
C PRO A 151 19.86 2.90 -5.60
N LEU A 152 18.62 3.37 -5.44
CA LEU A 152 18.33 4.49 -4.56
C LEU A 152 18.25 4.01 -3.10
N PRO A 153 18.61 4.86 -2.11
CA PRO A 153 18.72 4.46 -0.72
C PRO A 153 17.37 3.97 -0.15
N PRO A 154 17.38 2.96 0.74
CA PRO A 154 16.26 2.04 1.00
C PRO A 154 15.15 2.57 1.92
N TRP A 155 14.83 3.87 1.93
CA TRP A 155 13.91 4.44 2.94
C TRP A 155 12.60 4.99 2.42
N SER A 156 12.32 4.93 1.11
CA SER A 156 11.27 5.77 0.56
C SER A 156 10.32 5.00 -0.34
N VAL A 157 9.05 5.05 0.05
CA VAL A 157 7.87 4.71 -0.75
C VAL A 157 7.49 3.24 -0.73
N LEU A 158 7.21 2.69 0.45
CA LEU A 158 6.10 1.74 0.60
C LEU A 158 4.96 2.53 1.20
N VAL A 159 4.11 3.09 0.33
CA VAL A 159 2.90 3.78 0.76
C VAL A 159 2.03 2.73 1.42
N GLN A 160 1.90 2.82 2.73
CA GLN A 160 1.03 1.95 3.48
C GLN A 160 -0.40 2.37 3.21
N LEU A 161 -0.94 1.86 2.11
CA LEU A 161 -2.30 2.03 1.65
C LEU A 161 -3.25 1.38 2.68
N PHE A 162 -3.54 2.09 3.76
CA PHE A 162 -4.44 1.59 4.79
C PHE A 162 -5.88 1.88 4.45
N LEU A 163 -6.71 0.84 4.54
CA LEU A 163 -8.15 1.03 4.62
C LEU A 163 -8.46 1.95 5.79
N LYS A 164 -9.46 2.80 5.56
CA LYS A 164 -10.27 3.39 6.63
C LYS A 164 -10.81 2.21 7.42
N SER A 165 -10.09 1.85 8.49
CA SER A 165 -10.59 0.98 9.53
C SER A 165 -11.80 1.68 10.04
#